data_AF-A0A5Q0GQY9-F1
#
_entry.id   AF-A0A5Q0GQY9-F1
#
_cell.length_a   1.000
_cell.length_b   1.000
_cell.length_c   1.000
_cell.angle_alpha   90.00
_cell.angle_beta   90.00
_cell.angle_gamma   90.00
#
_symmetry.space_group_name_H-M   'P 1'
#
loop_
_entity.id
_entity.type
_entity.pdbx_description
1 polymer ?
#
loop_
_entity_poly.entity_id
_entity_poly.type
_entity_poly.pdbx_seq_one_letter_code
_entity_poly.pdbx_strand_id
1 'polypeptide(L)' 'MNSNWQIPLPLDQYLNHRVVIYFFSDGLWVPIKYCNLSKAIDLHYKTLIEANKEFFVFPVDLNPNNFHD' A
#
# COMPACT_ATOMS: atom_id res chain seq x y z
N MET A 1 -10.82 -6.16 -21.26
CA MET A 1 -11.59 -6.39 -20.03
C MET A 1 -11.07 -5.41 -18.99
N ASN A 2 -11.72 -4.25 -18.86
CA ASN A 2 -11.33 -3.25 -17.86
C ASN A 2 -12.13 -3.56 -16.61
N SER A 3 -11.47 -4.10 -15.59
CA SER A 3 -12.07 -4.25 -14.27
C SER A 3 -12.50 -2.85 -13.81
N ASN A 4 -13.73 -2.73 -13.30
CA ASN A 4 -14.23 -1.47 -12.69
C ASN A 4 -13.40 -1.02 -11.48
N TRP A 5 -12.44 -1.83 -11.05
CA TRP A 5 -11.48 -1.57 -10.00
C TRP A 5 -10.11 -1.10 -10.51
N GLN A 6 -9.96 -0.82 -11.80
CA GLN A 6 -8.78 -0.14 -12.33
C GLN A 6 -8.87 1.35 -11.98
N ILE A 7 -8.51 1.65 -10.74
CA ILE A 7 -8.31 3.03 -10.31
C ILE A 7 -7.10 3.56 -11.07
N PRO A 8 -7.23 4.68 -11.81
CA PRO A 8 -6.09 5.28 -12.48
C PRO A 8 -4.99 5.60 -11.45
N LEU A 9 -3.73 5.51 -11.88
CA LEU A 9 -2.60 5.89 -11.03
C LEU A 9 -2.85 7.28 -10.42
N PRO A 10 -2.44 7.51 -9.16
CA PRO A 10 -2.66 8.78 -8.50
C PRO A 10 -2.12 9.94 -9.34
N LEU A 11 -2.80 11.08 -9.29
CA LEU A 11 -2.28 12.33 -9.87
C LEU A 11 -0.86 12.59 -9.37
N ASP A 12 0.01 13.14 -10.22
CA ASP A 12 1.44 13.35 -9.92
C ASP A 12 1.69 14.04 -8.57
N GLN A 13 0.79 14.94 -8.15
CA GLN A 13 0.83 15.62 -6.86
C GLN A 13 0.82 14.68 -5.65
N TYR A 14 0.23 13.49 -5.78
CA TYR A 14 0.16 12.49 -4.70
C TYR A 14 1.32 11.51 -4.72
N LEU A 15 2.10 11.43 -5.81
CA LEU A 15 3.23 10.49 -5.90
C LEU A 15 4.32 10.75 -4.84
N ASN A 16 4.44 12.01 -4.39
CA ASN A 16 5.36 12.41 -3.33
C ASN A 16 4.77 12.32 -1.91
N HIS A 17 3.48 11.99 -1.75
CA HIS A 17 2.90 11.81 -0.42
C HIS A 17 3.56 10.64 0.32
N ARG A 18 3.77 10.84 1.63
CA ARG A 18 4.31 9.81 2.52
C ARG A 18 3.22 8.80 2.86
N VAL A 19 3.58 7.52 2.78
CA VAL A 19 2.72 6.39 3.08
C VAL A 19 3.50 5.33 3.84
N VAL A 20 2.76 4.42 4.47
CA VAL A 20 3.30 3.28 5.21
C VAL A 20 2.75 2.01 4.58
N ILE A 21 3.66 1.09 4.32
CA ILE A 21 3.35 -0.25 3.82
C ILE A 21 3.23 -1.18 5.01
N TYR A 22 2.08 -1.83 5.11
CA TYR A 22 1.76 -2.81 6.13
C TYR A 22 1.61 -4.20 5.53
N PHE A 23 1.92 -5.19 6.35
CA PHE A 23 1.60 -6.59 6.12
C PHE A 23 0.72 -7.08 7.25
N PHE A 24 -0.26 -7.90 6.91
CA PHE A 24 -1.15 -8.52 7.89
C PHE A 24 -0.59 -9.88 8.27
N SER A 25 -0.25 -10.06 9.55
CA SER A 25 0.22 -11.33 10.10
C SER A 25 -0.44 -11.56 11.44
N ASP A 26 -0.94 -12.77 11.68
CA ASP A 26 -1.40 -13.23 12.99
C ASP A 26 -2.43 -12.30 13.66
N GLY A 27 -3.34 -11.72 12.85
CA GLY A 27 -4.38 -10.81 13.32
C GLY A 27 -3.93 -9.36 13.55
N LEU A 28 -2.67 -9.03 13.25
CA LEU A 28 -2.09 -7.71 13.47
C LEU A 28 -1.52 -7.11 12.18
N TRP A 29 -1.64 -5.79 12.06
CA TRP A 29 -1.01 -5.01 11.01
C TRP A 29 0.41 -4.63 11.41
N VAL A 30 1.40 -5.18 10.71
CA VAL A 30 2.81 -4.92 10.96
C VAL A 30 3.35 -3.91 9.93
N PRO A 31 3.83 -2.73 10.35
CA PRO A 31 4.43 -1.78 9.42
C PRO A 31 5.80 -2.29 8.98
N ILE A 32 6.03 -2.38 7.67
CA ILE A 32 7.30 -2.85 7.10
C ILE A 32 8.12 -1.69 6.54
N LYS A 33 7.48 -0.68 5.94
CA LYS A 33 8.21 0.36 5.21
C LYS A 33 7.49 1.70 5.19
N TYR A 34 8.25 2.76 5.39
CA TYR A 34 7.82 4.14 5.22
C TYR A 34 8.44 4.70 3.93
N CYS A 35 7.62 5.13 2.97
CA CYS A 35 8.11 5.63 1.69
C CYS A 35 7.15 6.63 1.04
N ASN A 36 7.50 7.12 -0.14
CA ASN A 36 6.58 7.91 -0.95
C ASN A 36 5.65 6.97 -1.73
N LEU A 37 4.45 7.44 -2.07
CA LEU A 37 3.46 6.67 -2.81
C LEU A 37 4.01 6.12 -4.14
N SER A 38 4.85 6.87 -4.85
CA SER A 38 5.55 6.38 -6.05
C SER A 38 6.33 5.09 -5.80
N LYS A 39 7.09 5.04 -4.70
CA LYS A 39 7.86 3.85 -4.31
C LYS A 39 6.98 2.68 -3.88
N ALA A 40 5.81 2.96 -3.30
CA ALA A 40 4.84 1.92 -2.94
C ALA A 40 4.22 1.29 -4.19
N ILE A 41 3.90 2.10 -5.20
CA ILE A 41 3.43 1.66 -6.51
C ILE A 41 4.49 0.83 -7.22
N ASP A 42 5.74 1.31 -7.26
CA ASP A 42 6.87 0.55 -7.84
C ASP A 42 7.04 -0.81 -7.16
N LEU A 43 6.89 -0.85 -5.83
CA LEU A 43 6.96 -2.09 -5.07
C LEU A 43 5.82 -3.04 -5.44
N HIS A 44 4.62 -2.52 -5.68
CA HIS A 44 3.45 -3.34 -6.00
C HIS A 44 3.66 -4.08 -7.32
N TYR A 45 4.13 -3.36 -8.34
CA TYR A 45 4.44 -3.97 -9.62
C TYR A 45 5.55 -5.02 -9.51
N LYS A 46 6.59 -4.79 -8.69
CA LYS A 46 7.65 -5.78 -8.46
C LYS A 46 7.13 -7.03 -7.76
N THR A 47 6.36 -6.88 -6.69
CA THR A 47 5.84 -8.03 -5.92
C THR A 47 4.78 -8.83 -6.68
N LEU A 48 3.99 -8.15 -7.53
CA LEU A 48 3.02 -8.81 -8.41
C LEU A 48 3.72 -9.79 -9.36
N ILE A 49 4.91 -9.40 -9.85
CA ILE A 49 5.71 -10.22 -10.78
C ILE A 49 6.49 -11.31 -10.03
N GLU A 50 7.02 -11.02 -8.83
CA GLU A 50 8.02 -11.87 -8.19
C GLU A 50 7.50 -12.81 -7.09
N ALA A 51 6.47 -12.43 -6.33
CA ALA A 51 6.21 -13.07 -5.04
C ALA A 51 4.75 -13.47 -4.76
N ASN A 52 3.78 -13.05 -5.60
CA ASN A 52 2.34 -13.24 -5.34
C ASN A 52 1.93 -12.91 -3.89
N LYS A 53 2.58 -11.88 -3.30
CA LYS A 53 2.33 -11.41 -1.94
C LYS A 53 1.54 -10.13 -1.99
N GLU A 54 0.56 -10.04 -1.11
CA GLU A 54 -0.24 -8.84 -0.92
C GLU A 54 0.35 -7.99 0.21
N PHE A 55 0.34 -6.68 -0.01
CA PHE A 55 0.67 -5.70 1.01
C PHE A 55 -0.30 -4.54 0.89
N PHE A 56 -0.47 -3.82 1.99
CA PHE A 56 -1.47 -2.77 2.11
C PHE A 56 -0.78 -1.43 2.36
N VAL A 57 -1.33 -0.36 1.78
CA VAL A 57 -0.77 0.98 1.87
C VAL A 57 -1.75 1.85 2.66
N PHE A 58 -1.25 2.48 3.72
CA PHE A 58 -2.01 3.40 4.55
C PHE A 58 -1.31 4.77 4.65
N PRO A 59 -2.05 5.86 4.89
CA PRO A 59 -1.49 7.14 5.29
C PRO A 59 -0.62 7.02 6.55
N VAL A 60 0.37 7.91 6.70
CA VAL A 60 1.31 7.89 7.84
C VAL A 60 0.67 8.18 9.19
N ASP A 61 -0.46 8.88 9.18
CA ASP A 61 -1.25 9.27 10.34
C ASP A 61 -2.31 8.22 10.72
N LEU A 62 -2.41 7.13 9.95
CA LEU A 62 -3.40 6.08 10.15
C LEU A 62 -2.72 4.77 10.60
N ASN A 63 -2.93 4.39 11.86
CA ASN A 63 -2.53 3.07 12.35
C ASN A 63 -3.69 2.08 12.18
N PRO A 64 -3.60 1.10 11.27
CA PRO A 64 -4.69 0.14 11.02
C PRO A 64 -4.96 -0.81 12.19
N ASN A 65 -4.07 -0.95 13.18
CA ASN A 65 -4.35 -1.70 14.41
C ASN A 65 -5.35 -1.00 15.34
N ASN A 66 -5.63 0.28 15.11
CA ASN A 66 -6.60 1.03 15.90
C ASN A 66 -8.03 0.88 15.35
N PHE A 67 -8.22 0.13 14.25
CA PHE A 67 -9.56 -0.22 13.80
C PHE A 67 -10.15 -1.19 14.82
N HIS A 68 -11.04 -0.67 15.67
CA HIS A 68 -11.87 -1.49 16.55
C HIS A 68 -13.16 -1.81 15.78
N ASP A 69 -13.43 -3.10 15.59
CA ASP A 69 -14.73 -3.61 15.15
C ASP A 69 -15.79 -3.46 16.26
#